data_AF-A0A0P1I9I2-F1
#
_entry.id   AF-A0A0P1I9I2-F1
#
_cell.length_a   1.000
_cell.length_b   1.000
_cell.length_c   1.000
_cell.angle_alpha   90.00
_cell.angle_beta   90.00
_cell.angle_gamma   90.00
#
_symmetry.space_group_name_H-M   'P 1'
#
loop_
_entity.id
_entity.type
_entity.pdbx_description
1 polymer ?
#
loop_
_entity_poly.entity_id
_entity_poly.type
_entity_poly.pdbx_seq_one_letter_code
_entity_poly.pdbx_strand_id
1 'polypeptide(L)'
;MSFFTRLASGFAVACALFAAAPALSQGAEGAGLSPSQTARVVSILDTGFASCASAAPVYRLDCFSQVYRNGSKLLANNASYWEAEVALTRVGRNLYTFVRANTDAKAGRIRLEGFRLKAVSEAKMPEAEKLYATNIARAIVLLRGGGEAEETYFGPIADEVAKYPKLIP
;
A
#
# COMPACT_ATOMS: atom_id res chain seq x y z
N MET A 1 37.78 71.84 -14.36
CA MET A 1 38.27 71.87 -15.75
C MET A 1 39.16 70.66 -15.94
N SER A 2 38.75 69.78 -16.88
CA SER A 2 39.59 68.82 -17.62
C SER A 2 40.19 67.64 -16.81
N PHE A 3 40.29 66.39 -17.29
CA PHE A 3 40.07 65.76 -18.59
C PHE A 3 39.55 64.32 -18.36
N PHE A 4 38.61 63.90 -19.20
CA PHE A 4 38.16 62.52 -19.36
C PHE A 4 39.28 61.67 -19.96
N THR A 5 39.50 60.46 -19.45
CA THR A 5 40.21 59.41 -20.20
C THR A 5 39.50 58.08 -20.01
N ARG A 6 38.91 57.60 -21.10
CA ARG A 6 38.24 56.31 -21.25
C ARG A 6 39.29 55.21 -21.25
N LEU A 7 39.11 54.20 -20.40
CA LEU A 7 39.72 52.89 -20.57
C LEU A 7 38.61 51.85 -20.51
N ALA A 8 38.28 51.33 -21.68
CA ALA A 8 37.47 50.14 -21.84
C ALA A 8 38.32 48.93 -21.46
N SER A 9 37.84 48.10 -20.54
CA SER A 9 38.32 46.73 -20.40
C SER A 9 37.12 45.84 -20.10
N GLY A 10 36.85 44.97 -21.07
CA GLY A 10 35.73 44.04 -21.06
C GLY A 10 35.82 43.08 -19.89
N PHE A 11 34.69 42.94 -19.21
CA PHE A 11 34.49 41.88 -18.24
C PHE A 11 33.82 40.71 -18.97
N ALA A 12 34.60 39.67 -19.24
CA ALA A 12 34.11 38.43 -19.81
C ALA A 12 33.10 37.78 -18.85
N VAL A 13 31.85 37.67 -19.28
CA VAL A 13 30.82 36.90 -18.59
C VAL A 13 31.14 35.42 -18.78
N ALA A 14 31.76 34.81 -17.79
CA ALA A 14 31.89 33.36 -17.70
C ALA A 14 30.53 32.77 -17.29
N CYS A 15 29.69 32.41 -18.27
CA CYS A 15 28.53 31.55 -18.05
C CYS A 15 29.03 30.16 -17.61
N ALA A 16 29.09 29.93 -16.30
CA ALA A 16 29.20 28.59 -15.75
C ALA A 16 27.87 27.85 -15.98
N LEU A 17 27.79 27.13 -17.09
CA LEU A 17 26.77 26.11 -17.32
C LEU A 17 27.00 24.98 -16.32
N PHE A 18 26.33 25.05 -15.17
CA PHE A 18 26.12 23.86 -14.35
C PHE A 18 25.20 22.93 -15.14
N ALA A 19 25.80 21.97 -15.83
CA ALA A 19 25.08 20.83 -16.39
C ALA A 19 24.48 20.05 -15.21
N ALA A 20 23.22 20.33 -14.90
CA ALA A 20 22.40 19.43 -14.11
C ALA A 20 22.26 18.14 -14.94
N ALA A 21 23.12 17.16 -14.66
CA ALA A 21 22.92 15.82 -15.19
C ALA A 21 21.55 15.35 -14.69
N PRO A 22 20.62 14.95 -15.58
CA PRO A 22 19.44 14.25 -15.12
C PRO A 22 19.93 12.96 -14.49
N ALA A 23 19.69 12.79 -13.19
CA ALA A 23 19.77 11.49 -12.56
C ALA A 23 18.71 10.62 -13.25
N LEU A 24 19.12 9.93 -14.31
CA LEU A 24 18.33 8.90 -14.96
C LEU A 24 18.22 7.76 -13.96
N SER A 25 17.15 7.79 -13.16
CA SER A 25 16.59 6.61 -12.50
C SER A 25 16.08 5.67 -13.60
N GLN A 26 17.01 4.99 -14.28
CA GLN A 26 16.70 3.87 -15.16
C GLN A 26 16.68 2.61 -14.31
N GLY A 27 15.53 2.38 -13.67
CA GLY A 27 15.23 1.16 -12.94
C GLY A 27 13.76 0.81 -13.15
N ALA A 28 13.52 -0.12 -14.08
CA ALA A 28 12.27 -0.86 -14.27
C ALA A 28 11.05 -0.13 -14.88
N GLU A 29 11.21 1.00 -15.57
CA GLU A 29 10.21 1.48 -16.54
C GLU A 29 10.24 0.61 -17.82
N GLY A 30 9.70 -0.61 -17.73
CA GLY A 30 9.69 -1.52 -18.89
C GLY A 30 8.82 -2.77 -18.76
N ALA A 31 8.46 -3.18 -17.55
CA ALA A 31 7.71 -4.42 -17.31
C ALA A 31 6.21 -4.21 -17.07
N GLY A 32 5.66 -3.01 -17.32
CA GLY A 32 4.27 -2.66 -16.99
C GLY A 32 4.03 -2.35 -15.51
N LEU A 33 5.08 -2.35 -14.68
CA LEU A 33 5.02 -1.89 -13.29
C LEU A 33 5.19 -0.36 -13.22
N SER A 34 4.58 0.30 -12.23
CA SER A 34 4.70 1.76 -12.11
C SER A 34 4.66 2.25 -10.66
N PRO A 35 5.49 3.25 -10.29
CA PRO A 35 5.46 3.81 -8.94
C PRO A 35 4.09 4.38 -8.56
N SER A 36 3.36 4.96 -9.52
CA SER A 36 2.05 5.58 -9.28
C SER A 36 0.97 4.56 -8.93
N GLN A 37 0.96 3.38 -9.56
CA GLN A 37 0.02 2.32 -9.20
C GLN A 37 0.34 1.74 -7.83
N THR A 38 1.62 1.46 -7.55
CA THR A 38 2.07 1.04 -6.21
C THR A 38 1.65 2.04 -5.15
N ALA A 39 1.93 3.33 -5.34
CA ALA A 39 1.59 4.39 -4.39
C ALA A 39 0.06 4.48 -4.14
N ARG A 40 -0.75 4.28 -5.18
CA ARG A 40 -2.22 4.28 -5.04
C ARG A 40 -2.70 3.10 -4.18
N VAL A 41 -2.12 1.92 -4.36
CA VAL A 41 -2.45 0.75 -3.51
C VAL A 41 -2.05 1.00 -2.08
N VAL A 42 -0.81 1.46 -1.85
CA VAL A 42 -0.29 1.80 -0.52
C VAL A 42 -1.22 2.80 0.18
N SER A 43 -1.62 3.88 -0.50
CA SER A 43 -2.51 4.90 0.06
C SER A 43 -3.88 4.35 0.50
N ILE A 44 -4.48 3.45 -0.29
CA ILE A 44 -5.76 2.82 0.05
C ILE A 44 -5.61 1.83 1.20
N LEU A 45 -4.51 1.07 1.24
CA LEU A 45 -4.23 0.15 2.33
C LEU A 45 -3.98 0.92 3.63
N ASP A 46 -3.12 1.95 3.62
CA ASP A 46 -2.77 2.77 4.79
C ASP A 46 -4.02 3.43 5.41
N THR A 47 -4.78 4.16 4.60
CA THR A 47 -6.01 4.82 5.05
C THR A 47 -7.04 3.80 5.55
N GLY A 48 -7.21 2.70 4.82
CA GLY A 48 -8.16 1.64 5.16
C GLY A 48 -7.79 0.93 6.46
N PHE A 49 -6.52 0.57 6.65
CA PHE A 49 -6.05 -0.10 7.84
C PHE A 49 -6.11 0.80 9.08
N ALA A 50 -5.72 2.07 8.94
CA ALA A 50 -5.85 3.05 10.02
C ALA A 50 -7.31 3.20 10.47
N SER A 51 -8.26 3.26 9.52
CA SER A 51 -9.68 3.25 9.82
C SER A 51 -10.12 1.95 10.51
N CYS A 52 -9.70 0.79 10.00
CA CYS A 52 -10.05 -0.49 10.61
C CYS A 52 -9.52 -0.63 12.05
N ALA A 53 -8.34 -0.08 12.36
CA ALA A 53 -7.79 -0.09 13.70
C ALA A 53 -8.67 0.66 14.73
N SER A 54 -9.41 1.69 14.29
CA SER A 54 -10.33 2.42 15.16
C SER A 54 -11.67 1.70 15.42
N ALA A 55 -11.98 0.65 14.66
CA ALA A 55 -13.18 -0.16 14.89
C ALA A 55 -13.05 -1.03 16.15
N ALA A 56 -14.18 -1.39 16.77
CA ALA A 56 -14.17 -2.36 17.86
C ALA A 56 -13.64 -3.73 17.34
N PRO A 57 -12.87 -4.49 18.15
CA PRO A 57 -12.17 -5.69 17.70
C PRO A 57 -13.01 -6.67 16.89
N VAL A 58 -14.24 -6.93 17.32
CA VAL A 58 -15.17 -7.87 16.66
C VAL A 58 -15.50 -7.50 15.21
N TYR A 59 -15.37 -6.23 14.79
CA TYR A 59 -15.63 -5.79 13.42
C TYR A 59 -14.37 -5.71 12.55
N ARG A 60 -13.18 -5.76 13.15
CA ARG A 60 -11.92 -5.48 12.45
C ARG A 60 -11.63 -6.49 11.34
N LEU A 61 -11.93 -7.77 11.56
CA LEU A 61 -11.66 -8.82 10.57
C LEU A 61 -12.41 -8.57 9.25
N ASP A 62 -13.68 -8.17 9.34
CA ASP A 62 -14.47 -7.82 8.17
C ASP A 62 -13.97 -6.53 7.52
N CYS A 63 -13.59 -5.53 8.33
CA CYS A 63 -13.01 -4.29 7.83
C CYS A 63 -11.73 -4.54 7.02
N PHE A 64 -10.76 -5.25 7.60
CA PHE A 64 -9.53 -5.64 6.91
C PHE A 64 -9.83 -6.43 5.63
N SER A 65 -10.79 -7.36 5.66
CA SER A 65 -11.18 -8.13 4.46
C SER A 65 -11.59 -7.22 3.29
N GLN A 66 -12.29 -6.12 3.59
CA GLN A 66 -12.75 -5.16 2.58
C GLN A 66 -11.61 -4.27 2.08
N VAL A 67 -10.68 -3.87 2.95
CA VAL A 67 -9.49 -3.12 2.57
C VAL A 67 -8.60 -3.92 1.61
N TYR A 68 -8.30 -5.19 1.93
CA TYR A 68 -7.54 -6.07 1.03
C TYR A 68 -8.21 -6.24 -0.33
N ARG A 69 -9.54 -6.42 -0.34
CA ARG A 69 -10.32 -6.53 -1.58
C ARG A 69 -10.26 -5.24 -2.40
N ASN A 70 -10.25 -4.07 -1.75
CA ASN A 70 -10.13 -2.80 -2.46
C ASN A 70 -8.72 -2.60 -3.03
N GLY A 71 -7.68 -2.94 -2.26
CA GLY A 71 -6.30 -2.91 -2.73
C GLY A 71 -6.09 -3.83 -3.94
N SER A 72 -6.59 -5.08 -3.90
CA SER A 72 -6.43 -6.01 -5.02
C SER A 72 -7.17 -5.55 -6.29
N LYS A 73 -8.35 -4.94 -6.16
CA LYS A 73 -9.08 -4.38 -7.31
C LYS A 73 -8.31 -3.30 -8.07
N LEU A 74 -7.44 -2.55 -7.38
CA LEU A 74 -6.59 -1.56 -8.05
C LEU A 74 -5.46 -2.19 -8.88
N LEU A 75 -5.17 -3.47 -8.65
CA LEU A 75 -4.14 -4.22 -9.35
C LEU A 75 -4.69 -5.06 -10.51
N ALA A 76 -5.97 -5.47 -10.43
CA ALA A 76 -6.60 -6.44 -11.34
C ALA A 76 -6.53 -6.12 -12.84
N ASN A 77 -6.38 -4.85 -13.22
CA ASN A 77 -6.30 -4.45 -14.63
C ASN A 77 -4.86 -4.34 -15.15
N ASN A 78 -3.86 -4.74 -14.35
CA ASN A 78 -2.46 -4.74 -14.75
C ASN A 78 -1.84 -6.11 -14.49
N ALA A 79 -1.63 -6.88 -15.56
CA ALA A 79 -1.07 -8.22 -15.49
C ALA A 79 0.31 -8.27 -14.84
N SER A 80 1.09 -7.18 -14.88
CA SER A 80 2.40 -7.12 -14.23
C SER A 80 2.31 -7.13 -12.71
N TYR A 81 1.15 -6.76 -12.13
CA TYR A 81 0.89 -6.80 -10.70
C TYR A 81 0.19 -8.10 -10.24
N TRP A 82 0.09 -9.13 -11.09
CA TRP A 82 -0.72 -10.31 -10.80
C TRP A 82 -0.35 -10.99 -9.48
N GLU A 83 0.93 -11.08 -9.13
CA GLU A 83 1.37 -11.70 -7.87
C GLU A 83 0.89 -10.91 -6.65
N ALA A 84 1.04 -9.59 -6.69
CA ALA A 84 0.56 -8.70 -5.65
C ALA A 84 -0.97 -8.73 -5.55
N GLU A 85 -1.67 -8.75 -6.68
CA GLU A 85 -3.13 -8.91 -6.71
C GLU A 85 -3.55 -10.22 -6.03
N VAL A 86 -2.92 -11.34 -6.38
CA VAL A 86 -3.20 -12.66 -5.83
C VAL A 86 -2.93 -12.70 -4.33
N ALA A 87 -1.82 -12.12 -3.87
CA ALA A 87 -1.47 -12.05 -2.46
C ALA A 87 -2.57 -11.33 -1.66
N LEU A 88 -2.96 -10.11 -2.06
CA LEU A 88 -4.01 -9.33 -1.39
C LEU A 88 -5.38 -10.00 -1.49
N THR A 89 -5.73 -10.55 -2.66
CA THR A 89 -7.00 -11.24 -2.90
C THR A 89 -7.16 -12.45 -2.00
N ARG A 90 -6.10 -13.24 -1.80
CA ARG A 90 -6.12 -14.42 -0.91
C ARG A 90 -6.39 -14.03 0.53
N VAL A 91 -5.74 -12.97 1.03
CA VAL A 91 -6.01 -12.46 2.38
C VAL A 91 -7.48 -12.04 2.49
N GLY A 92 -7.93 -11.12 1.63
CA GLY A 92 -9.30 -10.61 1.67
C GLY A 92 -10.36 -11.71 1.60
N ARG A 93 -10.18 -12.69 0.71
CA ARG A 93 -11.11 -13.82 0.55
C ARG A 93 -11.15 -14.74 1.77
N ASN A 94 -10.00 -15.04 2.37
CA ASN A 94 -9.93 -15.92 3.53
C ASN A 94 -10.56 -15.27 4.76
N LEU A 95 -10.28 -13.97 4.99
CA LEU A 95 -10.92 -13.21 6.06
C LEU A 95 -12.43 -13.13 5.86
N TYR A 96 -12.89 -12.75 4.66
CA TYR A 96 -14.32 -12.66 4.34
C TYR A 96 -15.05 -14.00 4.57
N THR A 97 -14.43 -15.11 4.14
CA THR A 97 -15.00 -16.45 4.32
C THR A 97 -15.17 -16.78 5.81
N PHE A 98 -14.17 -16.46 6.63
CA PHE A 98 -14.25 -16.65 8.07
C PHE A 98 -15.32 -15.78 8.72
N VAL A 99 -15.38 -14.49 8.38
CA VAL A 99 -16.42 -13.57 8.87
C VAL A 99 -17.81 -14.11 8.55
N ARG A 100 -18.03 -14.55 7.31
CA ARG A 100 -19.33 -15.07 6.87
C ARG A 100 -19.74 -16.30 7.67
N ALA A 101 -18.81 -17.19 8.00
CA ALA A 101 -19.08 -18.40 8.77
C ALA A 101 -19.29 -18.14 10.27
N ASN A 102 -18.72 -17.06 10.80
CA ASN A 102 -18.68 -16.77 12.25
C ASN A 102 -19.29 -15.42 12.61
N THR A 103 -20.26 -14.93 11.83
CA THR A 103 -20.92 -13.64 12.09
C THR A 103 -21.77 -13.72 13.36
N ASP A 104 -21.64 -12.73 14.24
CA ASP A 104 -22.58 -12.53 15.34
C ASP A 104 -23.88 -11.91 14.83
N ALA A 105 -24.95 -12.70 14.84
CA ALA A 105 -26.27 -12.26 14.39
C ALA A 105 -26.90 -11.19 15.31
N LYS A 106 -26.47 -11.10 16.58
CA LYS A 106 -27.05 -10.18 17.58
C LYS A 106 -26.41 -8.80 17.55
N ALA A 107 -25.12 -8.72 17.20
CA ALA A 107 -24.36 -7.46 17.20
C ALA A 107 -24.74 -6.49 16.06
N GLY A 108 -25.49 -6.95 15.05
CA GLY A 108 -25.88 -6.12 13.92
C GLY A 108 -24.69 -5.68 13.05
N ARG A 109 -24.91 -4.67 12.20
CA ARG A 109 -23.91 -4.13 11.28
C ARG A 109 -23.62 -2.67 11.60
N ILE A 110 -22.35 -2.29 11.51
CA ILE A 110 -21.92 -0.88 11.62
C ILE A 110 -21.46 -0.35 10.28
N ARG A 111 -21.42 0.98 10.16
CA ARG A 111 -20.83 1.66 9.00
C ARG A 111 -19.55 2.37 9.42
N LEU A 112 -18.48 2.17 8.66
CA LEU A 112 -17.18 2.80 8.88
C LEU A 112 -16.57 3.14 7.52
N GLU A 113 -16.30 4.41 7.25
CA GLU A 113 -15.68 4.87 5.98
C GLU A 113 -16.31 4.26 4.71
N GLY A 114 -17.65 4.18 4.69
CA GLY A 114 -18.38 3.58 3.56
C GLY A 114 -18.44 2.05 3.55
N PHE A 115 -17.67 1.36 4.39
CA PHE A 115 -17.80 -0.08 4.63
C PHE A 115 -19.01 -0.37 5.51
N ARG A 116 -19.72 -1.46 5.17
CA ARG A 116 -20.71 -2.07 6.05
C ARG A 116 -20.08 -3.29 6.67
N LEU A 117 -19.85 -3.25 7.98
CA LEU A 117 -19.08 -4.25 8.71
C LEU A 117 -19.99 -5.20 9.47
N LYS A 118 -19.61 -6.48 9.51
CA LYS A 118 -20.21 -7.52 10.33
C LYS A 118 -19.30 -7.81 11.52
N ALA A 119 -19.90 -8.01 12.69
CA ALA A 119 -19.17 -8.51 13.84
C ALA A 119 -18.90 -10.01 13.69
N VAL A 120 -17.70 -10.43 14.06
CA VAL A 120 -17.37 -11.83 14.34
C VAL A 120 -17.77 -12.13 15.78
N SER A 121 -18.34 -13.31 16.03
CA SER A 121 -18.67 -13.77 17.37
C SER A 121 -17.45 -13.72 18.29
N GLU A 122 -17.62 -13.21 19.50
CA GLU A 122 -16.51 -13.01 20.45
C GLU A 122 -15.75 -14.31 20.75
N ALA A 123 -16.47 -15.43 20.89
CA ALA A 123 -15.90 -16.76 21.07
C ALA A 123 -14.97 -17.22 19.92
N LYS A 124 -15.03 -16.57 18.75
CA LYS A 124 -14.24 -16.86 17.56
C LYS A 124 -13.08 -15.90 17.35
N MET A 125 -12.89 -14.92 18.22
CA MET A 125 -11.81 -13.94 18.10
C MET A 125 -10.40 -14.53 18.18
N PRO A 126 -10.10 -15.53 19.06
CA PRO A 126 -8.76 -16.15 19.04
C PRO A 126 -8.45 -16.87 17.73
N GLU A 127 -9.44 -17.55 17.14
CA GLU A 127 -9.30 -18.19 15.82
C GLU A 127 -9.14 -17.14 14.71
N ALA A 128 -9.87 -16.02 14.79
CA ALA A 128 -9.79 -14.91 13.85
C ALA A 128 -8.40 -14.26 13.83
N GLU A 129 -7.80 -14.03 15.00
CA GLU A 129 -6.45 -13.47 15.13
C GLU A 129 -5.39 -14.37 14.50
N LYS A 130 -5.43 -15.67 14.81
CA LYS A 130 -4.50 -16.64 14.23
C LYS A 130 -4.65 -16.72 12.71
N LEU A 131 -5.89 -16.74 12.21
CA LEU A 131 -6.18 -16.72 10.79
C LEU A 131 -5.59 -15.48 10.14
N TYR A 132 -5.83 -14.30 10.72
CA TYR A 132 -5.33 -13.03 10.21
C TYR A 132 -3.81 -13.02 10.11
N ALA A 133 -3.12 -13.28 11.23
CA ALA A 133 -1.66 -13.32 11.30
C ALA A 133 -1.05 -14.31 10.30
N THR A 134 -1.66 -15.50 10.13
CA THR A 134 -1.20 -16.51 9.17
C THR A 134 -1.32 -16.02 7.72
N ASN A 135 -2.43 -15.36 7.38
CA ASN A 135 -2.68 -14.92 6.01
C ASN A 135 -1.81 -13.73 5.63
N ILE A 136 -1.64 -12.76 6.52
CA ILE A 136 -0.76 -11.61 6.24
C ILE A 136 0.70 -12.04 6.11
N ALA A 137 1.17 -12.97 6.95
CA ALA A 137 2.55 -13.47 6.87
C ALA A 137 2.82 -14.14 5.52
N ARG A 138 1.88 -14.96 5.04
CA ARG A 138 1.97 -15.57 3.69
C ARG A 138 1.95 -14.52 2.59
N ALA A 139 1.11 -13.48 2.72
CA ALA A 139 1.06 -12.41 1.73
C ALA A 139 2.36 -11.61 1.66
N ILE A 140 2.97 -11.30 2.81
CA ILE A 140 4.27 -10.60 2.88
C ILE A 140 5.36 -11.42 2.20
N VAL A 141 5.42 -12.73 2.44
CA VAL A 141 6.38 -13.62 1.76
C VAL A 141 6.20 -13.60 0.26
N LEU A 142 4.95 -13.60 -0.25
CA LEU A 142 4.69 -13.51 -1.68
C LEU A 142 5.09 -12.15 -2.26
N LEU A 143 4.74 -11.05 -1.58
CA LEU A 143 5.04 -9.70 -2.03
C LEU A 143 6.54 -9.40 -2.07
N ARG A 144 7.34 -10.08 -1.23
CA ARG A 144 8.81 -9.95 -1.18
C ARG A 144 9.56 -11.09 -1.87
N GLY A 145 8.85 -12.06 -2.45
CA GLY A 145 9.44 -13.29 -2.97
C GLY A 145 10.03 -13.17 -4.38
N GLY A 146 9.88 -12.01 -5.03
CA GLY A 146 10.28 -11.78 -6.42
C GLY A 146 11.70 -11.24 -6.59
N GLY A 147 12.00 -10.76 -7.80
CA GLY A 147 13.27 -10.13 -8.16
C GLY A 147 13.32 -8.64 -7.82
N GLU A 148 14.32 -7.94 -8.36
CA GLU A 148 14.57 -6.52 -8.08
C GLU A 148 13.37 -5.61 -8.41
N ALA A 149 12.66 -5.92 -9.50
CA ALA A 149 11.46 -5.19 -9.89
C ALA A 149 10.33 -5.39 -8.87
N GLU A 150 10.05 -6.64 -8.47
CA GLU A 150 9.03 -6.94 -7.47
C GLU A 150 9.38 -6.32 -6.12
N GLU A 151 10.63 -6.33 -5.67
CA GLU A 151 11.02 -5.64 -4.44
C GLU A 151 10.76 -4.12 -4.55
N THR A 152 11.07 -3.52 -5.70
CA THR A 152 10.86 -2.08 -5.94
C THR A 152 9.37 -1.70 -5.92
N TYR A 153 8.50 -2.50 -6.53
CA TYR A 153 7.09 -2.13 -6.72
C TYR A 153 6.11 -2.80 -5.74
N PHE A 154 6.44 -3.97 -5.20
CA PHE A 154 5.60 -4.71 -4.26
C PHE A 154 6.10 -4.58 -2.82
N GLY A 155 7.39 -4.29 -2.61
CA GLY A 155 7.98 -4.03 -1.29
C GLY A 155 7.19 -2.99 -0.48
N PRO A 156 6.85 -1.82 -1.04
CA PRO A 156 6.03 -0.82 -0.33
C PRO A 156 4.63 -1.30 0.05
N ILE A 157 4.03 -2.20 -0.76
CA ILE A 157 2.74 -2.83 -0.43
C ILE A 157 2.94 -3.82 0.72
N ALA A 158 4.04 -4.58 0.72
CA ALA A 158 4.39 -5.52 1.79
C ALA A 158 4.62 -4.79 3.12
N ASP A 159 5.30 -3.64 3.10
CA ASP A 159 5.50 -2.78 4.26
C ASP A 159 4.17 -2.36 4.87
N GLU A 160 3.22 -1.95 4.02
CA GLU A 160 1.89 -1.54 4.47
C GLU A 160 1.12 -2.70 5.14
N VAL A 161 1.20 -3.90 4.55
CA VAL A 161 0.60 -5.11 5.13
C VAL A 161 1.27 -5.48 6.47
N ALA A 162 2.56 -5.21 6.63
CA ALA A 162 3.31 -5.53 7.83
C ALA A 162 3.04 -4.58 9.02
N LYS A 163 2.52 -3.37 8.79
CA LYS A 163 2.20 -2.39 9.85
C LYS A 163 1.14 -2.88 10.83
N TYR A 164 0.24 -3.76 10.40
CA TYR A 164 -0.87 -4.28 11.20
C TYR A 164 -0.74 -5.80 11.36
N PRO A 165 0.24 -6.30 12.14
CA PRO A 165 0.50 -7.74 12.25
C PRO A 165 -0.55 -8.49 13.07
N LYS A 166 -1.41 -7.75 13.80
CA LYS A 166 -2.42 -8.29 14.71
C LYS A 166 -3.75 -7.59 14.52
N LEU A 167 -4.83 -8.33 14.75
CA LEU A 167 -6.19 -7.79 14.71
C LEU A 167 -6.49 -6.89 15.92
N ILE A 168 -5.91 -7.25 17.06
CA ILE A 168 -6.02 -6.53 18.33
C ILE A 168 -4.59 -6.09 18.70
N PRO A 169 -4.35 -4.78 18.92
CA PRO A 169 -3.06 -4.28 19.36
C PRO A 169 -2.74 -4.75 20.77
#